data_AF-A0A922LS66-F1
#
_entry.id   AF-A0A922LS66-F1
#
_cell.length_a   1.000
_cell.length_b   1.000
_cell.length_c   1.000
_cell.angle_alpha   90.00
_cell.angle_beta   90.00
_cell.angle_gamma   90.00
#
_symmetry.space_group_name_H-M   'P 1'
#
loop_
_entity.id
_entity.type
_entity.pdbx_description
1 polymer ?
#
loop_
_entity_poly.entity_id
_entity_poly.type
_entity_poly.pdbx_seq_one_letter_code
_entity_poly.pdbx_strand_id
1 'polypeptide(L)'
;MSVQKHEKVQLTVYEADVVKLILEFLEKRDLAISMLALERETGQVNGPFNEDILFFRQLILEGHWDDALDYLEPLRGPPVALDLRKPRFLLLKHKYLELLCLRDVTNLDGNNSANGTTGVNVNENNIDHGVEQVIDCLKQLEPECENQAEYRDLTLLLTLTRLDQHPDYRYWNPSLGRLQCFNQVSFNNIDK
;
A
#
# COMPACT_ATOMS: atom_id res chain seq x y z
N MET A 1 0.95 57.39 10.42
CA MET A 1 0.79 56.01 9.92
C MET A 1 2.15 55.36 9.90
N SER A 2 2.40 54.35 10.74
CA SER A 2 3.69 53.66 10.82
C SER A 2 3.78 52.63 9.69
N VAL A 3 4.75 52.79 8.79
CA VAL A 3 5.02 51.84 7.70
C VAL A 3 5.71 50.64 8.33
N GLN A 4 5.03 49.48 8.36
CA GLN A 4 5.66 48.23 8.79
C GLN A 4 6.85 47.93 7.86
N LYS A 5 8.07 47.99 8.41
CA LYS A 5 9.28 47.52 7.74
C LYS A 5 9.17 46.01 7.58
N HIS A 6 8.86 45.56 6.38
CA HIS A 6 9.01 44.14 6.05
C HIS A 6 10.52 43.83 5.95
N GLU A 7 11.05 43.12 6.93
CA GLU A 7 12.38 42.52 6.84
C GLU A 7 12.39 41.49 5.70
N LYS A 8 13.35 41.64 4.78
CA LYS A 8 13.59 40.64 3.74
C LYS A 8 14.66 39.68 4.24
N VAL A 9 14.34 38.39 4.27
CA VAL A 9 15.29 37.31 4.54
C VAL A 9 15.68 36.68 3.21
N GLN A 10 16.98 36.51 2.98
CA GLN A 10 17.51 35.77 1.85
C GLN A 10 17.84 34.35 2.32
N LEU A 11 17.16 33.35 1.76
CA LEU A 11 17.34 31.95 2.10
C LEU A 11 18.10 31.25 0.97
N THR A 12 19.15 30.51 1.32
CA THR A 12 19.84 29.59 0.40
C THR A 12 19.45 28.17 0.81
N VAL A 13 18.83 27.44 -0.10
CA VAL A 13 18.32 26.07 0.12
C VAL A 13 18.76 25.19 -1.03
N TYR A 14 19.13 23.94 -0.74
CA TYR A 14 19.38 22.97 -1.79
C TYR A 14 18.07 22.49 -2.39
N GLU A 15 18.06 22.24 -3.70
CA GLU A 15 16.88 21.73 -4.41
C GLU A 15 16.39 20.39 -3.81
N ALA A 16 17.32 19.51 -3.44
CA ALA A 16 17.00 18.24 -2.78
C ALA A 16 16.25 18.43 -1.46
N ASP A 17 16.55 19.49 -0.70
CA ASP A 17 15.86 19.79 0.55
C ASP A 17 14.42 20.26 0.29
N VAL A 18 14.21 21.02 -0.79
CA VAL A 18 12.87 21.43 -1.22
C VAL A 18 12.04 20.21 -1.62
N VAL A 19 12.61 19.29 -2.40
CA VAL A 19 11.93 18.05 -2.80
C VAL A 19 11.57 17.20 -1.58
N LYS A 20 12.51 16.99 -0.65
CA LYS A 20 12.25 16.23 0.59
C LYS A 20 11.17 16.88 1.46
N LEU A 21 11.14 18.20 1.54
CA LEU A 21 10.11 18.93 2.29
C LEU A 21 8.72 18.77 1.64
N ILE A 22 8.65 18.76 0.30
CA ILE A 22 7.41 18.46 -0.43
C ILE A 22 6.99 17.00 -0.19
N LEU A 23 7.91 16.04 -0.28
CA LEU A 23 7.63 14.62 -0.04
C LEU A 23 7.08 14.40 1.37
N GLU A 24 7.69 15.00 2.40
CA GLU A 24 7.20 14.94 3.78
C GLU A 24 5.79 15.53 3.92
N PHE A 25 5.50 16.64 3.23
CA PHE A 25 4.16 17.24 3.22
C PHE A 25 3.13 16.32 2.56
N LEU A 26 3.47 15.72 1.42
CA LEU A 26 2.57 14.83 0.68
C LEU A 26 2.27 13.57 1.51
N GLU A 27 3.29 12.98 2.15
CA GLU A 27 3.14 11.83 3.04
C GLU A 27 2.19 12.15 4.22
N LYS A 28 2.40 13.27 4.92
CA LYS A 28 1.56 13.69 6.06
C LYS A 28 0.10 14.01 5.68
N ARG A 29 -0.19 14.12 4.40
CA ARG A 29 -1.53 14.38 3.85
C ARG A 29 -2.12 13.18 3.13
N ASP A 30 -1.47 12.01 3.21
CA ASP A 30 -1.86 10.79 2.50
C ASP A 30 -1.99 10.98 0.98
N LEU A 31 -1.22 11.91 0.40
CA LEU A 31 -1.20 12.23 -1.03
C LEU A 31 -0.25 11.29 -1.79
N ALA A 32 -0.47 9.98 -1.62
CA ALA A 32 0.45 8.94 -2.07
C ALA A 32 0.76 9.01 -3.58
N ILE A 33 -0.25 9.24 -4.43
CA ILE A 33 -0.07 9.31 -5.89
C ILE A 33 0.92 10.43 -6.27
N SER A 34 0.71 11.63 -5.74
CA SER A 34 1.57 12.78 -6.01
C SER A 34 2.97 12.58 -5.44
N MET A 35 3.07 11.97 -4.26
CA MET A 35 4.35 11.67 -3.62
C MET A 35 5.18 10.73 -4.50
N LEU A 36 4.60 9.59 -4.89
CA LEU A 36 5.28 8.57 -5.70
C LEU A 36 5.64 9.09 -7.10
N ALA A 37 4.80 9.94 -7.69
CA ALA A 37 5.13 10.60 -8.96
C ALA A 37 6.37 11.49 -8.82
N LEU A 38 6.43 12.31 -7.76
CA LEU A 38 7.58 13.18 -7.50
C LEU A 38 8.86 12.38 -7.24
N GLU A 39 8.78 11.29 -6.47
CA GLU A 39 9.92 10.39 -6.24
C GLU A 39 10.43 9.79 -7.56
N ARG A 40 9.53 9.34 -8.43
CA ARG A 40 9.88 8.75 -9.74
C ARG A 40 10.52 9.78 -10.68
N GLU A 41 10.02 11.02 -10.69
CA GLU A 41 10.53 12.07 -11.57
C GLU A 41 11.87 12.64 -11.09
N THR A 42 12.08 12.74 -9.78
CA THR A 42 13.28 13.35 -9.19
C THR A 42 14.37 12.34 -8.81
N GLY A 43 14.00 11.07 -8.66
CA GLY A 43 14.87 10.03 -8.10
C GLY A 43 15.16 10.23 -6.60
N GLN A 44 14.46 11.14 -5.92
CA GLN A 44 14.64 11.42 -4.50
C GLN A 44 13.55 10.73 -3.68
N VAL A 45 13.96 10.00 -2.64
CA VAL A 45 13.05 9.44 -1.64
C VAL A 45 13.34 10.10 -0.30
N ASN A 46 12.31 10.37 0.49
CA ASN A 46 12.48 10.94 1.81
C ASN A 46 12.62 9.82 2.86
N GLY A 47 13.83 9.63 3.40
CA GLY A 47 14.10 8.67 4.46
C GLY A 47 15.53 8.11 4.43
N PRO A 48 16.03 7.56 5.54
CA PRO A 48 17.37 6.98 5.62
C PRO A 48 17.37 5.51 5.15
N PHE A 49 17.00 5.26 3.89
CA PHE A 49 16.90 3.90 3.35
C PHE A 49 18.20 3.48 2.65
N ASN A 50 18.67 2.27 2.93
CA ASN A 50 19.72 1.62 2.13
C ASN A 50 19.13 0.96 0.87
N GLU A 51 19.98 0.40 0.01
CA GLU A 51 19.55 -0.19 -1.26
C GLU A 51 18.57 -1.37 -1.08
N ASP A 52 18.80 -2.24 -0.09
CA ASP A 52 17.93 -3.40 0.18
C ASP A 52 16.52 -2.97 0.60
N ILE A 53 16.42 -1.96 1.46
CA ILE A 53 15.14 -1.39 1.90
C ILE A 53 14.45 -0.65 0.76
N LEU A 54 15.20 0.06 -0.09
CA LEU A 54 14.64 0.72 -1.28
C LEU A 54 14.11 -0.30 -2.29
N PHE A 55 14.79 -1.42 -2.49
CA PHE A 55 14.32 -2.50 -3.35
C PHE A 55 13.04 -3.13 -2.80
N PHE A 56 13.03 -3.47 -1.51
CA PHE A 56 11.82 -3.98 -0.85
C PHE A 56 10.64 -3.01 -0.91
N ARG A 57 10.92 -1.71 -0.71
CA ARG A 57 9.93 -0.64 -0.89
C ARG A 57 9.36 -0.66 -2.29
N GLN A 58 10.20 -0.82 -3.30
CA GLN A 58 9.77 -0.87 -4.70
C GLN A 58 8.82 -2.05 -4.95
N LEU A 59 9.13 -3.25 -4.45
CA LEU A 59 8.26 -4.42 -4.58
C LEU A 59 6.86 -4.14 -4.01
N ILE A 60 6.78 -3.55 -2.81
CA ILE A 60 5.50 -3.17 -2.19
C ILE A 60 4.76 -2.12 -3.01
N LEU A 61 5.44 -1.04 -3.42
CA LEU A 61 4.81 0.06 -4.15
C LEU A 61 4.33 -0.33 -5.55
N GLU A 62 4.99 -1.30 -6.18
CA GLU A 62 4.56 -1.90 -7.45
C GLU A 62 3.44 -2.94 -7.26
N GLY A 63 3.21 -3.40 -6.03
CA GLY A 63 2.20 -4.42 -5.71
C GLY A 63 2.67 -5.83 -6.04
N HIS A 64 3.98 -6.05 -6.15
CA HIS A 64 4.60 -7.36 -6.31
C HIS A 64 4.66 -8.05 -4.94
N TRP A 65 3.48 -8.37 -4.41
CA TRP A 65 3.30 -8.84 -3.03
C TRP A 65 4.01 -10.16 -2.75
N ASP A 66 4.00 -11.09 -3.71
CA ASP A 66 4.64 -12.40 -3.57
C ASP A 66 6.17 -12.26 -3.55
N ASP A 67 6.73 -11.45 -4.46
CA ASP A 67 8.16 -11.12 -4.45
C ASP A 67 8.56 -10.40 -3.14
N ALA A 68 7.71 -9.49 -2.64
CA ALA A 68 7.95 -8.82 -1.37
C ALA A 68 7.94 -9.81 -0.19
N LEU A 69 7.02 -10.78 -0.18
CA LEU A 69 6.96 -11.83 0.84
C LEU A 69 8.23 -12.70 0.81
N ASP A 70 8.67 -13.11 -0.37
CA ASP A 70 9.90 -13.89 -0.55
C ASP A 70 11.15 -13.08 -0.15
N TYR A 71 11.12 -11.76 -0.36
CA TYR A 71 12.23 -10.86 -0.02
C TYR A 71 12.36 -10.54 1.48
N LEU A 72 11.39 -10.93 2.33
CA LEU A 72 11.51 -10.75 3.77
C LEU A 72 12.66 -11.57 4.39
N GLU A 73 12.93 -12.77 3.87
CA GLU A 73 13.99 -13.63 4.42
C GLU A 73 15.40 -13.01 4.19
N PRO A 74 15.73 -12.48 2.99
CA PRO A 74 16.92 -11.66 2.78
C PRO A 74 17.09 -10.49 3.76
N LEU A 75 15.99 -9.83 4.14
CA LEU A 75 16.00 -8.67 5.04
C LEU A 75 16.19 -9.01 6.52
N ARG A 76 16.07 -10.29 6.90
CA ARG A 76 16.07 -10.72 8.29
C ARG A 76 17.34 -10.33 9.05
N GLY A 77 18.49 -10.31 8.37
CA GLY A 77 19.80 -9.88 8.87
C GLY A 77 20.34 -10.64 10.11
N PRO A 78 21.67 -10.81 10.27
CA PRO A 78 22.26 -11.17 11.57
C PRO A 78 22.32 -9.91 12.49
N PRO A 79 22.34 -10.03 13.84
CA PRO A 79 22.39 -11.24 14.67
C PRO A 79 21.10 -11.58 15.44
N VAL A 80 20.08 -10.71 15.39
CA VAL A 80 18.79 -10.90 16.05
C VAL A 80 17.79 -11.34 15.01
N ALA A 81 17.26 -12.56 15.15
CA ALA A 81 16.23 -13.08 14.26
C ALA A 81 14.98 -12.19 14.35
N LEU A 82 14.84 -11.26 13.42
CA LEU A 82 13.64 -10.45 13.25
C LEU A 82 12.43 -11.39 13.16
N ASP A 83 11.40 -11.13 13.97
CA ASP A 83 10.13 -11.84 13.85
C ASP A 83 9.43 -11.35 12.58
N LEU A 84 9.38 -12.22 11.58
CA LEU A 84 8.78 -11.93 10.29
C LEU A 84 7.26 -12.11 10.28
N ARG A 85 6.63 -12.60 11.37
CA ARG A 85 5.18 -12.80 11.41
C ARG A 85 4.43 -11.51 11.14
N LYS A 86 4.78 -10.42 11.83
CA LYS A 86 4.11 -9.13 11.65
C LYS A 86 4.32 -8.55 10.25
N PRO A 87 5.55 -8.48 9.70
CA PRO A 87 5.76 -8.12 8.29
C PRO A 87 4.95 -8.98 7.31
N ARG A 88 4.92 -10.31 7.47
CA ARG A 88 4.15 -11.23 6.62
C ARG A 88 2.66 -10.96 6.70
N PHE A 89 2.12 -10.80 7.91
CA PHE A 89 0.74 -10.41 8.12
C PHE A 89 0.38 -9.10 7.38
N LEU A 90 1.21 -8.06 7.53
CA LEU A 90 0.97 -6.77 6.89
C LEU A 90 0.98 -6.85 5.36
N LEU A 91 1.97 -7.54 4.78
CA LEU A 91 2.04 -7.75 3.32
C LEU A 91 0.80 -8.50 2.82
N LEU A 92 0.45 -9.61 3.46
CA LEU A 92 -0.72 -10.41 3.09
C LEU A 92 -2.03 -9.63 3.27
N LYS A 93 -2.15 -8.82 4.33
CA LYS A 93 -3.35 -8.02 4.60
C LYS A 93 -3.55 -7.00 3.50
N HIS A 94 -2.50 -6.29 3.10
CA HIS A 94 -2.60 -5.31 2.02
C HIS A 94 -2.82 -5.96 0.64
N LYS A 95 -2.18 -7.12 0.37
CA LYS A 95 -2.50 -7.95 -0.80
C LYS A 95 -3.99 -8.33 -0.84
N TYR A 96 -4.53 -8.81 0.28
CA TYR A 96 -5.95 -9.18 0.41
C TYR A 96 -6.89 -8.00 0.15
N LEU A 97 -6.63 -6.84 0.77
CA LEU A 97 -7.44 -5.62 0.56
C LEU A 97 -7.41 -5.16 -0.91
N GLU A 98 -6.26 -5.26 -1.57
CA GLU A 98 -6.13 -4.94 -2.98
C GLU A 98 -6.90 -5.91 -3.88
N LEU A 99 -6.84 -7.22 -3.60
CA LEU A 99 -7.63 -8.22 -4.31
C LEU A 99 -9.14 -8.00 -4.14
N LEU A 100 -9.60 -7.62 -2.93
CA LEU A 100 -10.99 -7.24 -2.70
C LEU A 100 -11.38 -6.02 -3.56
N CYS A 101 -10.54 -4.99 -3.60
CA CYS A 101 -10.78 -3.80 -4.41
C CYS A 101 -10.85 -4.11 -5.92
N LEU A 102 -9.97 -4.99 -6.42
CA LEU A 102 -9.98 -5.41 -7.84
C LEU A 102 -11.23 -6.19 -8.19
N ARG A 103 -11.66 -7.11 -7.31
CA ARG A 103 -12.92 -7.84 -7.44
C ARG A 103 -14.13 -6.91 -7.50
N ASP A 104 -14.13 -5.83 -6.71
CA ASP A 104 -15.21 -4.85 -6.74
C ASP A 104 -15.28 -4.13 -8.11
N VAL A 105 -14.13 -3.77 -8.70
CA VAL A 105 -14.06 -3.13 -10.03
C VAL A 105 -14.56 -4.07 -11.14
N THR A 106 -14.12 -5.34 -11.15
CA THR A 106 -14.55 -6.30 -12.18
C THR A 106 -16.05 -6.60 -12.12
N ASN A 107 -16.64 -6.65 -10.92
CA ASN A 107 -18.09 -6.84 -10.76
C ASN A 107 -18.91 -5.63 -11.23
N LEU A 108 -18.40 -4.40 -11.09
CA LEU A 108 -19.06 -3.19 -11.58
C LEU A 108 -19.09 -3.12 -13.11
N ASP A 109 -17.98 -3.45 -13.76
CA ASP A 109 -17.89 -3.46 -15.23
C ASP A 109 -18.76 -4.57 -15.85
N GLY A 110 -18.91 -5.71 -15.17
CA GLY A 110 -19.81 -6.79 -15.59
C GLY A 110 -21.30 -6.40 -15.53
N ASN A 111 -21.73 -5.68 -14.49
CA ASN A 111 -23.14 -5.27 -14.32
C ASN A 111 -23.55 -4.10 -15.22
N ASN A 112 -22.61 -3.27 -15.68
CA ASN A 112 -22.87 -2.18 -16.63
C ASN A 112 -23.01 -2.66 -18.09
N SER A 113 -22.69 -3.92 -18.38
CA SER A 113 -22.92 -4.58 -19.68
C SER A 113 -24.34 -5.15 -19.83
N ALA A 114 -25.32 -4.60 -19.10
CA ALA A 114 -26.73 -4.99 -19.23
C ALA A 114 -27.48 -4.20 -20.32
N ASN A 115 -26.85 -3.19 -20.95
CA ASN A 115 -27.43 -2.47 -22.08
C ASN A 115 -26.81 -2.95 -23.40
N GLY A 116 -27.46 -3.98 -23.95
CA GLY A 116 -27.65 -4.22 -25.38
C GLY A 116 -26.50 -3.90 -26.34
N THR A 117 -25.98 -4.96 -26.95
CA THR A 117 -25.28 -4.96 -28.26
C THR A 117 -23.75 -4.90 -28.21
N THR A 118 -23.10 -5.91 -27.61
CA THR A 118 -22.03 -6.73 -28.23
C THR A 118 -21.56 -7.74 -27.18
N GLY A 119 -21.95 -9.00 -27.33
CA GLY A 119 -21.51 -10.09 -26.47
C GLY A 119 -20.02 -10.36 -26.62
N VAL A 120 -19.22 -9.67 -25.81
CA VAL A 120 -17.93 -10.18 -25.38
C VAL A 120 -18.20 -10.81 -24.03
N ASN A 121 -18.15 -12.14 -23.97
CA ASN A 121 -18.16 -12.88 -22.70
C ASN A 121 -16.96 -12.36 -21.89
N VAL A 122 -17.19 -11.42 -20.98
CA VAL A 122 -16.23 -11.17 -19.90
C VAL A 122 -16.25 -12.47 -19.10
N ASN A 123 -15.24 -13.31 -19.35
CA ASN A 123 -15.26 -14.73 -19.06
C ASN A 123 -15.60 -14.99 -17.59
N GLU A 124 -16.67 -15.73 -17.31
CA GLU A 124 -16.99 -16.23 -15.95
C GLU A 124 -15.75 -16.82 -15.26
N ASN A 125 -14.90 -17.50 -16.03
CA ASN A 125 -13.59 -18.01 -15.63
C ASN A 125 -12.65 -16.97 -14.96
N ASN A 126 -12.68 -15.71 -15.39
CA ASN A 126 -11.83 -14.64 -14.81
C ASN A 126 -12.37 -14.18 -13.45
N ILE A 127 -13.69 -14.18 -13.27
CA ILE A 127 -14.35 -13.81 -12.01
C ILE A 127 -14.08 -14.91 -10.99
N ASP A 128 -14.27 -16.17 -11.38
CA ASP A 128 -13.99 -17.34 -10.53
C ASP A 128 -12.52 -17.37 -10.08
N HIS A 129 -11.59 -17.11 -11.00
CA HIS A 129 -10.16 -17.03 -10.68
C HIS A 129 -9.85 -15.89 -9.69
N GLY A 130 -10.47 -14.72 -9.85
CA GLY A 130 -10.30 -13.60 -8.93
C GLY A 130 -10.82 -13.92 -7.52
N VAL A 131 -11.94 -14.64 -7.42
CA VAL A 131 -12.49 -15.10 -6.14
C VAL A 131 -11.56 -16.13 -5.49
N GLU A 132 -11.02 -17.08 -6.24
CA GLU A 132 -10.07 -18.07 -5.74
C GLU A 132 -8.82 -17.40 -5.14
N GLN A 133 -8.25 -16.41 -5.83
CA GLN A 133 -7.11 -15.64 -5.33
C GLN A 133 -7.39 -14.92 -4.00
N VAL A 134 -8.59 -14.32 -3.85
CA VAL A 134 -9.00 -13.67 -2.61
C VAL A 134 -9.08 -14.68 -1.47
N ILE A 135 -9.70 -15.83 -1.71
CA ILE A 135 -9.87 -16.89 -0.70
C ILE A 135 -8.53 -17.51 -0.31
N ASP A 136 -7.65 -17.77 -1.27
CA ASP A 136 -6.33 -18.34 -0.98
C ASP A 136 -5.43 -17.36 -0.23
N CYS A 137 -5.52 -16.06 -0.53
CA CYS A 137 -4.84 -15.02 0.25
C CYS A 137 -5.39 -14.96 1.69
N LEU A 138 -6.71 -15.06 1.88
CA LEU A 138 -7.31 -15.11 3.21
C LEU A 138 -6.83 -16.34 4.01
N LYS A 139 -6.74 -17.53 3.40
CA LYS A 139 -6.19 -18.72 4.06
C LYS A 139 -4.73 -18.52 4.49
N GLN A 140 -3.93 -17.82 3.69
CA GLN A 140 -2.54 -17.50 4.04
C GLN A 140 -2.45 -16.51 5.22
N LEU A 141 -3.46 -15.65 5.41
CA LEU A 141 -3.53 -14.72 6.54
C LEU A 141 -3.83 -15.42 7.87
N GLU A 142 -4.62 -16.48 7.87
CA GLU A 142 -5.05 -17.19 9.08
C GLU A 142 -3.92 -17.52 10.07
N PRO A 143 -2.80 -18.16 9.66
CA PRO A 143 -1.70 -18.48 10.59
C PRO A 143 -0.91 -17.24 11.06
N GLU A 144 -1.02 -16.11 10.37
CA GLU A 144 -0.30 -14.89 10.70
C GLU A 144 -1.10 -13.95 11.62
N CYS A 145 -2.40 -14.17 11.79
CA CYS A 145 -3.26 -13.39 12.67
C CYS A 145 -2.86 -13.55 14.15
N GLU A 146 -2.93 -12.47 14.92
CA GLU A 146 -2.62 -12.51 16.36
C GLU A 146 -3.64 -13.34 17.14
N ASN A 147 -4.91 -13.32 16.69
CA ASN A 147 -6.00 -14.02 17.34
C ASN A 147 -7.16 -14.32 16.37
N GLN A 148 -8.11 -15.15 16.81
CA GLN A 148 -9.26 -15.54 16.00
C GLN A 148 -10.20 -14.37 15.64
N ALA A 149 -10.26 -13.31 16.45
CA ALA A 149 -11.12 -12.18 16.17
C ALA A 149 -10.61 -11.40 14.94
N GLU A 150 -9.29 -11.21 14.83
CA GLU A 150 -8.67 -10.57 13.67
C GLU A 150 -8.98 -11.32 12.36
N TYR A 151 -8.89 -12.65 12.39
CA TYR A 151 -9.24 -13.46 11.21
C TYR A 151 -10.74 -13.39 10.86
N ARG A 152 -11.62 -13.32 11.87
CA ARG A 152 -13.07 -13.14 11.65
C ARG A 152 -13.38 -11.80 11.02
N ASP A 153 -12.72 -10.73 11.46
CA ASP A 153 -12.89 -9.39 10.91
C ASP A 153 -12.45 -9.35 9.44
N LEU A 154 -11.32 -10.00 9.10
CA LEU A 154 -10.87 -10.15 7.71
C LEU A 154 -11.86 -10.94 6.86
N THR A 155 -12.43 -12.02 7.42
CA THR A 155 -13.45 -12.83 6.75
C THR A 155 -14.73 -12.04 6.50
N LEU A 156 -15.13 -11.17 7.44
CA LEU A 156 -16.32 -10.32 7.30
C LEU A 156 -16.21 -9.39 6.08
N LEU A 157 -15.00 -8.95 5.71
CA LEU A 157 -14.80 -8.11 4.53
C LEU A 157 -15.21 -8.80 3.22
N LEU A 158 -15.23 -10.14 3.15
CA LEU A 158 -15.72 -10.88 1.98
C LEU A 158 -17.19 -10.58 1.68
N THR A 159 -17.97 -10.23 2.71
CA THR A 159 -19.41 -9.96 2.60
C THR A 159 -19.71 -8.57 2.03
N LEU A 160 -18.72 -7.69 1.98
CA LEU A 160 -18.87 -6.35 1.43
C LEU A 160 -18.85 -6.40 -0.10
N THR A 161 -19.75 -5.64 -0.71
CA THR A 161 -19.76 -5.45 -2.17
C THR A 161 -18.73 -4.43 -2.62
N ARG A 162 -18.34 -3.53 -1.70
CA ARG A 162 -17.34 -2.49 -1.90
C ARG A 162 -16.56 -2.28 -0.61
N LEU A 163 -15.24 -2.22 -0.70
CA LEU A 163 -14.39 -2.03 0.47
C LEU A 163 -14.68 -0.70 1.22
N ASP A 164 -15.08 0.36 0.51
CA ASP A 164 -15.39 1.68 1.07
C ASP A 164 -16.66 1.73 1.96
N GLN A 165 -17.45 0.66 1.99
CA GLN A 165 -18.56 0.48 2.91
C GLN A 165 -18.09 0.24 4.34
N HIS A 166 -16.86 -0.26 4.52
CA HIS A 166 -16.24 -0.38 5.82
C HIS A 166 -15.66 0.97 6.26
N PRO A 167 -15.95 1.47 7.48
CA PRO A 167 -15.45 2.75 7.97
C PRO A 167 -13.92 2.90 7.87
N ASP A 168 -13.19 1.85 8.22
CA ASP A 168 -11.71 1.87 8.23
C ASP A 168 -11.09 1.97 6.83
N TYR A 169 -11.82 1.59 5.79
CA TYR A 169 -11.33 1.56 4.41
C TYR A 169 -12.02 2.58 3.49
N ARG A 170 -12.83 3.48 4.06
CA ARG A 170 -13.60 4.50 3.31
C ARG A 170 -12.74 5.35 2.36
N TYR A 171 -11.51 5.67 2.76
CA TYR A 171 -10.57 6.48 1.98
C TYR A 171 -9.37 5.69 1.46
N TRP A 172 -9.42 4.37 1.61
CA TRP A 172 -8.35 3.49 1.18
C TRP A 172 -8.37 3.33 -0.34
N ASN A 173 -7.19 3.26 -0.93
CA ASN A 173 -6.97 2.89 -2.33
C ASN A 173 -5.63 2.16 -2.45
N PRO A 174 -5.38 1.42 -3.55
CA PRO A 174 -4.13 0.64 -3.69
C PRO A 174 -2.86 1.48 -3.51
N SER A 175 -2.79 2.69 -4.07
CA SER A 175 -1.60 3.55 -3.96
C SER A 175 -1.32 3.95 -2.51
N LEU A 176 -2.34 4.40 -1.78
CA LEU A 176 -2.23 4.75 -0.37
C LEU A 176 -1.95 3.51 0.49
N GLY A 177 -2.65 2.40 0.21
CA GLY A 177 -2.49 1.15 0.92
C GLY A 177 -1.08 0.59 0.83
N ARG A 178 -0.46 0.60 -0.35
CA ARG A 178 0.93 0.15 -0.54
C ARG A 178 1.92 1.01 0.24
N LEU A 179 1.74 2.33 0.22
CA LEU A 179 2.58 3.25 1.02
C LEU A 179 2.43 2.99 2.53
N GLN A 180 1.18 2.85 3.00
CA GLN A 180 0.90 2.53 4.40
C GLN A 180 1.50 1.19 4.81
N CYS A 181 1.44 0.18 3.93
CA CYS A 181 2.04 -1.13 4.17
C CYS A 181 3.54 -0.99 4.41
N PHE A 182 4.28 -0.33 3.50
CA PHE A 182 5.71 -0.10 3.66
C PHE A 182 6.03 0.64 4.96
N ASN A 183 5.29 1.71 5.28
CA ASN A 183 5.50 2.48 6.50
C ASN A 183 5.23 1.68 7.79
N GLN A 184 4.29 0.73 7.77
CA GLN A 184 3.96 -0.13 8.92
C GLN A 184 4.93 -1.31 9.07
N VAL A 185 5.43 -1.85 7.95
CA VAL A 185 6.45 -2.91 7.93
C VAL A 185 7.82 -2.35 8.32
N SER A 186 8.08 -1.09 7.97
CA SER A 186 9.38 -0.43 8.07
C SER A 186 10.09 -0.74 9.39
N PHE A 187 11.28 -1.32 9.27
CA PHE A 187 12.13 -1.79 10.35
C PHE A 187 12.82 -0.65 11.12
N ASN A 188 12.12 0.46 11.35
CA ASN A 188 12.59 1.68 12.02
C ASN A 188 13.05 1.47 13.49
N ASN A 189 13.16 0.23 13.95
CA ASN A 189 13.71 -0.16 15.25
C ASN A 189 15.08 -0.88 15.15
N ILE A 190 15.72 -0.98 13.99
CA ILE A 190 17.03 -1.67 13.88
C ILE A 190 18.22 -0.76 14.24
N ASP A 191 18.04 0.58 14.30
CA ASP A 191 19.11 1.53 14.67
C ASP A 191 18.86 2.27 16.01
N LYS A 192 18.25 1.60 17.00
CA LYS A 192 18.22 2.10 18.40
C LYS A 192 18.88 1.14 19.38
#